data_AF-A0A3D5YBJ3-F1
#
_entry.id   AF-A0A3D5YBJ3-F1
#
_cell.length_a   1.000
_cell.length_b   1.000
_cell.length_c   1.000
_cell.angle_alpha   90.00
_cell.angle_beta   90.00
_cell.angle_gamma   90.00
#
_symmetry.space_group_name_H-M   'P 1'
#
loop_
_entity.id
_entity.type
_entity.pdbx_description
1 polymer ?
#
loop_
_entity_poly.entity_id
_entity_poly.type
_entity_poly.pdbx_seq_one_letter_code
_entity_poly.pdbx_strand_id
1 'polypeptide(L)'
;MAKTAMVIARIEPELKKDSAKVLKRLGISVTEAINLFLSQVRLQKGLPFDVKIPNKTTLKAMKDADEGRNLSAYSSVDDFVKKMRA
;
A
#
# COMPACT_ATOMS: atom_id res chain seq x y z
N MET A 1 27.10 5.71 10.88
CA MET A 1 27.68 4.49 10.28
C MET A 1 27.63 4.64 8.76
N ALA A 2 28.68 4.24 8.05
CA ALA A 2 28.71 4.35 6.58
C ALA A 2 27.71 3.36 5.95
N LYS A 3 27.03 3.77 4.88
CA LYS A 3 26.18 2.88 4.07
C LYS A 3 27.10 2.02 3.20
N THR A 4 27.38 0.78 3.62
CA THR A 4 28.35 -0.13 2.95
C THR A 4 27.69 -1.14 2.00
N ALA A 5 26.38 -1.35 2.10
CA ALA A 5 25.65 -2.28 1.24
C ALA A 5 25.23 -1.60 -0.09
N MET A 6 25.41 -2.31 -1.20
CA MET A 6 24.99 -1.87 -2.53
C MET A 6 23.72 -2.59 -3.00
N VAL A 7 22.83 -1.84 -3.65
CA VAL A 7 21.63 -2.37 -4.32
C VAL A 7 21.78 -2.12 -5.82
N ILE A 8 21.79 -3.19 -6.61
CA ILE A 8 21.86 -3.13 -8.08
C ILE A 8 20.60 -3.80 -8.63
N ALA A 9 19.84 -3.07 -9.43
CA ALA A 9 18.63 -3.56 -10.08
C ALA A 9 18.62 -3.14 -11.55
N ARG A 10 18.25 -4.07 -12.44
CA ARG A 10 17.96 -3.76 -13.85
C ARG A 10 16.52 -3.25 -13.93
N ILE A 11 16.35 -2.11 -14.60
CA ILE A 11 15.05 -1.48 -14.82
C ILE A 11 14.98 -0.94 -16.25
N GLU A 12 13.77 -0.73 -16.74
CA GLU A 12 13.58 -0.10 -18.04
C GLU A 12 14.10 1.36 -18.03
N PRO A 13 14.76 1.82 -19.12
CA PRO A 13 15.32 3.16 -19.18
C PRO A 13 14.28 4.28 -18.98
N GLU A 14 13.09 4.13 -19.58
CA GLU A 14 12.02 5.12 -19.45
C GLU A 14 11.45 5.14 -18.03
N LEU A 15 11.25 3.98 -17.40
CA LEU A 15 10.83 3.88 -16.00
C LEU A 15 11.80 4.63 -15.07
N LYS A 16 13.12 4.46 -15.27
CA LYS A 16 14.15 5.19 -14.52
C LYS A 16 14.01 6.70 -14.70
N LYS A 17 13.89 7.14 -15.95
CA LYS A 17 13.87 8.55 -16.33
C LYS A 17 12.63 9.25 -15.77
N ASP A 18 11.47 8.64 -15.89
CA ASP A 18 10.21 9.24 -15.46
C ASP A 18 10.09 9.24 -13.94
N SER A 19 10.44 8.13 -13.28
CA SER A 19 10.47 8.08 -11.82
C SER A 19 11.45 9.09 -11.24
N ALA A 20 12.64 9.26 -11.83
CA ALA A 20 13.62 10.25 -11.37
C ALA A 20 13.11 11.69 -11.47
N LYS A 21 12.32 12.04 -12.49
CA LYS A 21 11.70 13.38 -12.59
C LYS A 21 10.70 13.62 -11.45
N VAL A 22 9.86 12.63 -11.15
CA VAL A 22 8.88 12.72 -10.05
C VAL A 22 9.59 12.87 -8.72
N LEU A 23 10.55 11.99 -8.42
CA LEU A 23 11.30 12.02 -7.17
C LEU A 23 12.08 13.35 -7.00
N LYS A 24 12.65 13.88 -8.08
CA LYS A 24 13.30 15.20 -8.06
C LYS A 24 12.34 16.32 -7.69
N ARG A 25 11.09 16.28 -8.18
CA ARG A 25 10.04 17.26 -7.77
C ARG A 25 9.66 17.11 -6.30
N LEU A 26 9.76 15.91 -5.74
CA LEU A 26 9.57 15.62 -4.32
C LEU A 26 10.82 15.93 -3.46
N GLY A 27 11.91 16.39 -4.07
CA GLY A 27 13.14 16.76 -3.36
C GLY A 27 14.02 15.59 -2.93
N ILE A 28 13.81 14.39 -3.49
CA ILE A 28 14.58 13.19 -3.14
C ILE A 28 15.22 12.53 -4.35
N SER A 29 16.37 11.90 -4.14
CA SER A 29 17.06 11.08 -5.11
C SER A 29 16.45 9.69 -5.23
N VAL A 30 16.77 8.98 -6.33
CA VAL A 30 16.39 7.57 -6.51
C VAL A 30 16.93 6.70 -5.38
N THR A 31 18.16 6.97 -4.92
CA THR A 31 18.77 6.22 -3.81
C THR A 31 18.04 6.44 -2.50
N GLU A 32 17.57 7.66 -2.22
CA GLU A 32 16.75 7.93 -1.02
C GLU A 32 15.40 7.24 -1.12
N ALA A 33 14.75 7.27 -2.29
CA ALA A 33 13.49 6.57 -2.51
C ALA A 33 13.62 5.05 -2.30
N ILE A 34 14.70 4.43 -2.80
CA ILE A 34 14.97 3.00 -2.57
C ILE A 34 15.17 2.71 -1.07
N ASN A 35 15.92 3.56 -0.37
CA ASN A 35 16.11 3.41 1.08
C ASN A 35 14.80 3.57 1.86
N LEU A 36 13.93 4.51 1.46
CA LEU A 36 12.61 4.70 2.05
C LEU A 36 11.71 3.48 1.82
N PHE A 37 11.69 2.95 0.59
CA PHE A 37 10.96 1.72 0.26
C PHE A 37 11.39 0.56 1.15
N LEU A 38 12.70 0.28 1.25
CA LEU A 38 13.22 -0.80 2.09
C LEU A 38 12.94 -0.57 3.58
N SER A 39 12.96 0.69 4.03
CA SER A 39 12.60 1.05 5.40
C SER A 39 11.13 0.76 5.68
N GLN A 40 10.22 1.07 4.74
CA GLN A 40 8.81 0.75 4.87
C GLN A 40 8.56 -0.76 4.87
N VAL A 41 9.26 -1.51 4.01
CA VAL A 41 9.19 -2.99 4.02
C VAL A 41 9.56 -3.54 5.39
N ARG A 42 10.64 -3.03 5.98
CA ARG A 42 11.09 -3.43 7.32
C ARG A 42 10.05 -3.08 8.41
N LEU A 43 9.45 -1.89 8.34
CA LEU A 43 8.49 -1.43 9.34
C LEU A 43 7.16 -2.19 9.28
N GLN A 44 6.66 -2.43 8.08
CA GLN A 44 5.35 -3.05 7.86
C GLN A 44 5.39 -4.58 7.84
N LYS A 45 6.60 -5.18 7.79
CA LYS A 45 6.79 -6.63 7.58
C LYS A 45 6.06 -7.14 6.33
N GLY A 46 6.04 -6.31 5.28
CA GLY A 46 5.27 -6.52 4.06
C GLY A 46 5.60 -5.47 3.02
N LEU A 47 4.94 -5.52 1.86
CA LEU A 47 5.13 -4.47 0.84
C LEU A 47 4.45 -3.17 1.28
N PRO A 48 5.06 -2.00 0.98
CA PRO A 48 4.57 -0.71 1.45
C PRO A 48 3.42 -0.14 0.62
N PHE A 49 2.73 -1.03 -0.09
CA PHE A 49 1.56 -0.80 -0.89
C PHE A 49 0.75 -2.09 -0.88
N ASP A 50 -0.56 -1.95 -1.04
CA ASP A 50 -1.47 -3.09 -1.03
C ASP A 50 -1.18 -4.04 -2.20
N VAL A 51 -0.61 -5.20 -1.89
CA VAL A 51 -0.46 -6.30 -2.87
C VAL A 51 -1.59 -7.28 -2.67
N LYS A 52 -2.71 -6.98 -3.33
CA LYS A 52 -3.92 -7.80 -3.28
C LYS A 52 -4.29 -8.22 -4.69
N ILE A 53 -4.28 -9.52 -4.95
CA ILE A 53 -5.29 -10.13 -5.82
C ILE A 53 -6.42 -10.48 -4.86
N PRO A 54 -7.52 -9.72 -4.83
CA PRO A 54 -8.57 -9.98 -3.87
C PRO A 54 -9.12 -11.38 -4.12
N ASN A 55 -9.20 -12.19 -3.07
CA ASN A 55 -9.75 -13.53 -3.19
C ASN A 55 -11.26 -13.44 -3.52
N LYS A 56 -11.87 -14.56 -3.94
CA LYS A 56 -13.29 -14.58 -4.33
C LYS A 56 -14.23 -13.99 -3.26
N THR A 57 -13.91 -14.21 -1.98
CA THR A 57 -14.69 -13.68 -0.86
C THR A 57 -14.56 -12.17 -0.75
N THR A 58 -13.34 -11.63 -0.85
CA THR A 58 -13.09 -10.17 -0.83
C THR A 58 -13.73 -9.49 -2.04
N LEU A 59 -13.61 -10.05 -3.24
CA LEU A 59 -14.26 -9.53 -4.44
C LEU A 59 -15.78 -9.46 -4.29
N LYS A 60 -16.39 -10.53 -3.75
CA LYS A 60 -17.84 -10.56 -3.51
C LYS A 60 -18.26 -9.51 -2.47
N ALA A 61 -17.51 -9.38 -1.38
CA ALA A 61 -17.79 -8.38 -0.34
C ALA A 61 -17.69 -6.94 -0.88
N MET A 62 -16.68 -6.65 -1.70
CA MET A 62 -16.56 -5.34 -2.37
C MET A 62 -17.75 -5.07 -3.31
N LYS A 63 -18.11 -6.06 -4.15
CA LYS A 63 -19.25 -5.94 -5.07
C LYS A 63 -20.59 -5.76 -4.34
N ASP A 64 -20.82 -6.52 -3.28
CA ASP A 64 -22.03 -6.38 -2.47
C ASP A 64 -22.10 -5.01 -1.80
N ALA A 65 -20.97 -4.46 -1.33
CA ALA A 65 -20.92 -3.10 -0.78
C ALA A 65 -21.23 -2.03 -1.84
N ASP A 66 -20.61 -2.11 -3.02
CA ASP A 66 -20.85 -1.16 -4.13
C ASP A 66 -22.30 -1.20 -4.62
N GLU A 67 -22.91 -2.38 -4.62
CA GLU A 67 -24.29 -2.61 -5.09
C GLU A 67 -25.34 -2.52 -3.95
N GLY A 68 -24.93 -2.13 -2.74
CA GLY A 68 -25.84 -1.92 -1.61
C GLY A 68 -26.48 -3.19 -1.04
N ARG A 69 -25.91 -4.36 -1.32
CA ARG A 69 -26.40 -5.67 -0.86
C ARG A 69 -25.64 -6.16 0.37
N ASN A 70 -26.32 -6.97 1.18
CA ASN A 70 -25.73 -7.59 2.37
C ASN A 70 -25.08 -6.58 3.34
N LEU A 71 -25.57 -5.34 3.35
CA LEU A 71 -25.11 -4.27 4.23
C LEU A 71 -26.01 -4.17 5.47
N SER A 72 -25.41 -3.84 6.60
CA SER A 72 -26.13 -3.49 7.83
C SER A 72 -25.89 -2.03 8.16
N ALA A 73 -26.96 -1.27 8.30
CA ALA A 73 -26.90 0.10 8.80
C ALA A 73 -27.00 0.11 10.32
N TYR A 74 -26.29 1.05 10.93
CA TYR A 74 -26.25 1.25 12.38
C TYR A 74 -26.54 2.71 12.69
N SER A 75 -27.28 2.95 13.76
CA SER A 75 -27.71 4.31 14.15
C SER A 75 -26.61 5.09 14.88
N SER A 76 -25.59 4.41 15.40
CA SER A 76 -24.46 5.01 16.11
C SER A 76 -23.24 4.07 16.11
N VAL A 77 -22.07 4.63 16.44
CA VAL A 77 -20.83 3.86 16.63
C VAL A 77 -20.98 2.84 17.77
N ASP A 78 -21.70 3.20 18.84
CA ASP A 78 -21.93 2.31 19.98
C ASP A 78 -22.78 1.08 19.59
N ASP A 79 -23.80 1.28 18.76
CA ASP A 79 -24.65 0.20 18.22
C ASP A 79 -23.84 -0.74 17.32
N PHE A 80 -22.99 -0.19 16.45
CA PHE A 80 -22.08 -0.96 15.61
C PHE A 80 -21.12 -1.82 16.45
N VAL A 81 -20.45 -1.23 17.44
CA VAL A 81 -19.47 -1.93 18.28
C VAL A 81 -20.13 -3.03 19.11
N LYS A 82 -21.36 -2.80 19.61
CA LYS A 82 -22.12 -3.81 20.36
C LYS A 82 -22.41 -5.06 19.53
N LYS A 83 -22.76 -4.89 18.24
CA LYS A 83 -23.06 -6.00 17.33
C LYS A 83 -21.82 -6.72 16.80
N MET A 84 -20.69 -6.03 16.66
CA MET A 84 -19.42 -6.64 16.22
C MET A 84 -18.73 -7.48 17.30
N ARG A 85 -19.07 -7.25 18.57
CA ARG A 85 -18.52 -7.99 19.72
C ARG A 85 -19.39 -9.15 20.20
N ALA A 86 -20.62 -9.25 19.67
CA ALA A 86 -21.54 -10.36 19.92
C ALA A 86 -21.23 -11.52 18.97
#